data_AF-A0A7C6PSV3-F1
#
_entry.id   AF-A0A7C6PSV3-F1
#
_cell.length_a   1.000
_cell.length_b   1.000
_cell.length_c   1.000
_cell.angle_alpha   90.00
_cell.angle_beta   90.00
_cell.angle_gamma   90.00
#
_symmetry.space_group_name_H-M   'P 1'
#
loop_
_entity.id
_entity.type
_entity.pdbx_description
1 polymer ?
#
loop_
_entity_poly.entity_id
_entity_poly.type
_entity_poly.pdbx_seq_one_letter_code
_entity_poly.pdbx_strand_id
1 'polypeptide(L)' 'MITPTVAVVLLVIALIIFGPGKLPELGKSLGRGIKEFKAATSEDEKPEPAKVEKEQSKDA' A
#
# COMPACT_ATOMS: atom_id res chain seq x y z
N MET A 1 -4.23 -14.25 -25.35
CA MET A 1 -4.39 -12.85 -24.92
C MET A 1 -5.49 -12.82 -23.87
N ILE A 2 -5.15 -12.58 -22.60
CA ILE A 2 -6.17 -12.44 -21.56
C ILE A 2 -6.89 -11.12 -21.81
N THR A 3 -8.15 -11.17 -22.19
CA THR A 3 -8.96 -9.97 -22.39
C THR A 3 -9.16 -9.27 -21.05
N PRO A 4 -9.14 -7.92 -21.00
CA PRO A 4 -9.38 -7.16 -19.77
C PRO A 4 -10.66 -7.60 -19.04
N THR A 5 -11.65 -8.07 -19.79
CA THR A 5 -12.91 -8.64 -19.29
C THR A 5 -12.71 -9.83 -18.35
N VAL A 6 -11.77 -10.74 -18.65
CA VAL A 6 -11.53 -11.93 -17.79
C VAL A 6 -10.93 -11.54 -16.45
N ALA A 7 -10.02 -10.56 -16.43
CA ALA A 7 -9.43 -10.06 -15.20
C ALA A 7 -10.48 -9.43 -14.27
N VAL A 8 -11.44 -8.69 -14.84
CA VAL A 8 -12.55 -8.10 -14.08
C VAL A 8 -13.45 -9.19 -13.49
N VAL A 9 -13.80 -10.23 -14.25
CA VAL A 9 -14.62 -11.35 -13.75
C VAL A 9 -13.94 -12.07 -12.58
N LEU A 10 -12.62 -12.33 -12.70
CA LEU A 10 -11.85 -12.95 -11.61
C LEU A 10 -11.81 -12.05 -10.37
N LEU A 11 -11.63 -10.73 -10.54
CA LEU A 11 -11.68 -9.78 -9.44
C LEU A 11 -13.04 -9.79 -8.73
N VAL A 12 -14.15 -9.83 -9.48
CA VAL A 12 -15.50 -9.87 -8.89
C VAL A 12 -15.71 -11.14 -8.07
N ILE A 13 -15.28 -12.30 -8.58
CA ILE A 13 -15.38 -13.58 -7.83
C ILE A 13 -14.53 -13.53 -6.57
N ALA A 14 -13.29 -13.05 -6.66
CA ALA A 14 -12.41 -12.89 -5.50
C ALA A 14 -13.00 -11.93 -4.46
N LEU A 15 -13.64 -10.85 -4.92
CA LEU A 15 -14.34 -9.88 -4.08
C LEU A 15 -15.56 -10.45 -3.37
N ILE A 16 -16.25 -11.43 -3.95
CA ILE A 16 -17.37 -12.10 -3.27
C ILE A 16 -16.84 -12.99 -2.13
N ILE A 17 -15.74 -13.70 -2.35
CA ILE A 17 -15.12 -14.59 -1.34
C ILE A 17 -14.48 -13.77 -0.21
N PHE A 18 -13.65 -12.78 -0.57
CA PHE A 18 -12.89 -12.00 0.41
C PHE A 18 -13.66 -10.79 0.93
N GLY A 19 -14.66 -10.29 0.19
CA GLY A 19 -15.37 -9.04 0.49
C GLY A 19 -14.60 -7.79 0.02
N PRO A 20 -15.31 -6.75 -0.48
CA PRO A 20 -14.68 -5.51 -0.95
C PRO A 20 -13.99 -4.71 0.16
N GLY A 21 -14.40 -4.91 1.43
CA GLY A 21 -13.76 -4.28 2.58
C GLY A 21 -12.39 -4.86 2.94
N LYS A 22 -12.07 -6.10 2.51
CA LYS A 22 -10.80 -6.76 2.86
C LYS A 22 -9.63 -6.37 1.97
N LEU A 23 -9.88 -6.04 0.71
CA LEU A 23 -8.83 -5.53 -0.18
C LEU A 23 -8.10 -4.27 0.35
N PRO A 24 -8.80 -3.20 0.82
CA PRO A 24 -8.12 -2.02 1.34
C PRO A 24 -7.41 -2.30 2.67
N GLU A 25 -7.90 -3.22 3.49
CA GLU A 25 -7.26 -3.63 4.74
C GLU A 25 -5.94 -4.37 4.48
N LEU A 26 -5.96 -5.34 3.56
CA LEU A 26 -4.78 -6.07 3.10
C LEU A 26 -3.78 -5.15 2.38
N GLY A 27 -4.25 -4.20 1.57
CA GLY A 27 -3.39 -3.22 0.91
C GLY A 27 -2.69 -2.29 1.89
N LYS A 28 -3.36 -1.87 2.97
CA LYS A 28 -2.77 -1.03 4.03
C LYS A 28 -1.69 -1.76 4.82
N SER A 29 -1.91 -3.04 5.17
CA SER A 29 -0.91 -3.83 5.90
C SER A 29 0.30 -4.16 5.02
N LEU A 30 0.05 -4.61 3.78
CA LEU A 30 1.11 -4.90 2.81
C LEU A 30 1.90 -3.64 2.45
N GLY A 31 1.21 -2.51 2.27
CA GLY A 31 1.85 -1.22 1.97
C GLY A 31 2.75 -0.72 3.10
N ARG A 32 2.36 -0.92 4.37
CA ARG A 32 3.24 -0.63 5.51
C ARG A 32 4.47 -1.54 5.53
N GLY A 33 4.28 -2.85 5.34
CA GLY A 33 5.38 -3.81 5.27
C GLY A 33 6.37 -3.50 4.13
N ILE A 34 5.87 -3.16 2.94
CA ILE A 34 6.71 -2.75 1.81
C ILE A 34 7.46 -1.44 2.11
N LYS A 35 6.82 -0.48 2.77
CA LYS A 35 7.46 0.79 3.16
C LYS A 35 8.60 0.55 4.16
N GLU A 36 8.37 -0.26 5.18
CA GLU A 36 9.37 -0.63 6.19
C GLU A 36 10.50 -1.46 5.57
N PHE A 37 10.17 -2.43 4.72
CA PHE A 37 11.16 -3.22 3.97
C PHE A 37 12.02 -2.33 3.08
N LYS A 38 11.41 -1.38 2.36
CA LYS A 38 12.15 -0.42 1.53
C LYS A 38 13.02 0.50 2.36
N ALA A 39 12.55 0.96 3.53
CA ALA A 39 13.34 1.79 4.44
C ALA A 39 14.58 1.03 4.92
N ALA A 40 14.38 -0.17 5.47
CA ALA A 40 15.46 -1.02 5.95
C ALA A 40 16.48 -1.35 4.85
N THR A 41 16.03 -1.64 3.62
CA THR A 41 16.94 -1.93 2.51
C THR A 41 17.63 -0.69 1.94
N SER A 42 17.05 0.51 2.11
CA SER A 42 17.63 1.77 1.61
C SER A 42 18.60 2.40 2.62
N GLU A 43 18.49 2.06 3.91
CA GLU A 43 19.35 2.54 4.99
C GLU A 43 20.80 2.02 4.84
N ASP A 44 20.99 0.89 4.13
CA ASP A 44 22.31 0.37 3.72
C ASP A 44 22.96 1.17 2.57
N GLU A 45 22.22 1.99 1.80
CA GLU A 45 22.74 2.65 0.59
C GLU A 45 22.98 4.17 0.68
N LYS A 46 22.52 4.90 1.72
CA LYS A 46 22.89 6.34 1.86
C LYS A 46 22.59 6.95 3.24
N PRO A 47 23.46 7.83 3.79
CA PRO A 47 23.17 8.56 5.02
C PRO A 47 21.97 9.51 4.81
N GLU A 48 21.05 9.50 5.78
CA GLU A 48 19.92 10.40 5.98
C GLU A 48 20.28 11.89 5.74
N PRO A 49 19.38 12.73 5.17
CA PRO A 49 18.17 13.10 5.91
C PRO A 49 16.92 13.41 5.05
N ALA A 50 15.74 13.02 5.56
CA ALA A 50 14.51 13.79 5.37
C ALA A 50 13.40 13.30 6.32
N LYS A 51 13.45 13.81 7.55
CA LYS A 51 12.30 13.99 8.42
C LYS A 51 11.21 14.76 7.64
N VAL A 52 10.11 14.10 7.27
CA VAL A 52 8.86 14.81 6.95
C VAL A 52 8.01 14.78 8.21
N GLU A 53 8.37 15.68 9.10
CA GLU A 53 7.49 16.28 10.08
C GLU A 53 6.38 17.01 9.30
N LYS A 54 5.14 16.51 9.40
CA LYS A 54 3.98 17.39 9.30
C LYS A 54 3.57 17.73 10.73
N GLU A 55 4.26 18.73 11.26
CA GLU A 55 3.72 19.72 12.20
C GLU A 55 2.31 20.10 11.69
N GLN A 56 1.25 19.83 12.46
CA GLN A 56 0.71 20.82 13.41
C GLN A 56 0.79 22.24 12.84
N SER A 57 -0.17 22.59 11.98
CA SER A 57 -0.58 23.98 11.75
C SER A 57 -2.05 24.01 11.35
N LYS A 58 -2.87 24.24 12.37
CA LYS A 58 -4.08 25.06 12.34
C LYS A 58 -4.37 25.40 13.81
N ASP A 59 -3.78 26.46 14.37
CA ASP A 59 -4.30 27.84 14.33
C ASP A 59 -5.79 27.85 14.69
N ALA A 60 -6.28 28.49 15.75
CA ALA A 60 -5.80 29.61 16.55
C ALA A 60 -6.53 29.62 17.90
#